data_AF-E3N2H7-F1
#
_entry.id   AF-E3N2H7-F1
#
_cell.length_a   1.000
_cell.length_b   1.000
_cell.length_c   1.000
_cell.angle_alpha   90.00
_cell.angle_beta   90.00
_cell.angle_gamma   90.00
#
_symmetry.space_group_name_H-M   'P 1'
#
loop_
_entity.id
_entity.type
_entity.pdbx_description
1 polymer ?
#
loop_
_entity_poly.entity_id
_entity_poly.type
_entity_poly.pdbx_seq_one_letter_code
_entity_poly.pdbx_strand_id
1 'polypeptide(L)'
;MVDERENYSINGICRFENFADSFRNNDFPNFPIGLICGFDEWRLTLKIKEINGNSYVHPSVRSYWRSQLHSIRVRFFIAILDGDGSQRLVMGRRCHLTPRKLPAGVYLKLESLLDEGDGWLDNGALVIEYGFHVESIVVPDVIWEFQFHEKLMRCDKERDLIRFKCSEDPGIFLHAHRLLLAFHSSYLKSTCEAECNSFCRETVECVQIAFGVKIQLEIIILGISESYPIVILDMARELGLTNVIRYCERFLIEEKDQCSLLFEFQLAADYKLNHYLTYLLKSFGGKNQRKLAGILKKVGVESMSSEYMKQCTKFFFDNSKTRFL
;
A
#
# COMPACT_ATOMS: atom_id res chain seq x y z
N MET A 1 -30.50 -10.36 -7.16
CA MET A 1 -29.14 -10.41 -7.73
C MET A 1 -28.30 -9.43 -6.93
N VAL A 2 -27.13 -9.85 -6.45
CA VAL A 2 -26.18 -8.89 -5.84
C VAL A 2 -25.68 -8.02 -6.99
N ASP A 3 -25.84 -6.71 -6.85
CA ASP A 3 -25.36 -5.73 -7.82
C ASP A 3 -23.85 -5.95 -8.00
N GLU A 4 -23.39 -6.21 -9.24
CA GLU A 4 -21.97 -6.48 -9.52
C GLU A 4 -21.10 -5.32 -9.02
N ARG A 5 -21.67 -4.11 -8.99
CA ARG A 5 -21.08 -2.88 -8.45
C ARG A 5 -20.59 -3.00 -7.01
N GLU A 6 -21.35 -3.67 -6.14
CA GLU A 6 -21.03 -3.76 -4.70
C GLU A 6 -19.74 -4.54 -4.44
N ASN A 7 -19.27 -5.33 -5.42
CA ASN A 7 -18.01 -6.05 -5.28
C ASN A 7 -16.79 -5.13 -5.38
N TYR A 8 -16.91 -3.93 -5.95
CA TYR A 8 -15.77 -3.07 -6.29
C TYR A 8 -15.56 -1.98 -5.24
N SER A 9 -14.29 -1.71 -4.90
CA SER A 9 -13.90 -0.72 -3.88
C SER A 9 -14.25 0.71 -4.28
N ILE A 10 -14.26 0.97 -5.58
CA ILE A 10 -14.60 2.26 -6.17
C ILE A 10 -15.67 1.99 -7.21
N ASN A 11 -16.82 2.64 -7.09
CA ASN A 11 -17.91 2.37 -8.00
C ASN A 11 -18.90 3.54 -8.06
N GLY A 12 -19.73 3.56 -9.11
CA GLY A 12 -20.73 4.60 -9.27
C GLY A 12 -21.42 4.56 -10.63
N ILE A 13 -22.29 5.54 -10.84
CA ILE A 13 -23.05 5.74 -12.08
C ILE A 13 -22.78 7.17 -12.59
N CYS A 14 -22.41 7.28 -13.85
CA CYS A 14 -22.28 8.53 -14.59
C CYS A 14 -23.43 8.65 -15.58
N ARG A 15 -24.09 9.80 -15.61
CA ARG A 15 -25.18 10.08 -16.54
C ARG A 15 -24.80 11.23 -17.46
N PHE A 16 -24.70 10.95 -18.75
CA PHE A 16 -24.35 11.92 -19.78
C PHE A 16 -25.63 12.50 -20.37
N GLU A 17 -26.13 13.56 -19.74
CA GLU A 17 -27.31 14.30 -20.19
C GLU A 17 -27.10 14.95 -21.56
N ASN A 18 -28.20 15.13 -22.31
CA ASN A 18 -28.21 15.78 -23.62
C ASN A 18 -27.15 15.20 -24.57
N PHE A 19 -27.03 13.87 -24.62
CA PHE A 19 -25.93 13.17 -25.28
C PHE A 19 -25.70 13.63 -26.72
N ALA A 20 -26.79 13.80 -27.49
CA ALA A 20 -26.72 14.24 -28.88
C ALA A 20 -26.09 15.63 -29.05
N ASP A 21 -26.36 16.57 -28.15
CA ASP A 21 -25.80 17.93 -28.21
C ASP A 21 -24.35 17.97 -27.74
N SER A 22 -24.02 17.23 -26.67
CA SER A 22 -22.62 17.03 -26.26
C SER A 22 -21.78 16.41 -27.36
N PHE A 23 -22.34 15.45 -28.10
CA PHE A 23 -21.68 14.84 -29.24
C PHE A 23 -21.41 15.86 -30.36
N ARG A 24 -22.42 16.65 -30.76
CA ARG A 24 -22.28 17.67 -31.83
C ARG A 24 -21.19 18.71 -31.52
N ASN A 25 -21.06 19.07 -30.25
CA ASN A 25 -20.06 20.04 -29.79
C ASN A 25 -18.72 19.41 -29.42
N ASN A 26 -18.62 18.07 -29.46
CA ASN A 26 -17.48 17.30 -28.94
C ASN A 26 -17.10 17.70 -27.51
N ASP A 27 -18.12 17.95 -26.68
CA ASP A 27 -17.98 18.44 -25.31
C ASP A 27 -18.72 17.50 -24.35
N PHE A 28 -18.03 16.42 -23.99
CA PHE A 28 -18.54 15.49 -22.99
C PHE A 28 -18.03 15.88 -21.60
N PRO A 29 -18.92 15.86 -20.58
CA PRO A 29 -18.53 16.13 -19.21
C PRO A 29 -17.51 15.10 -18.70
N ASN A 30 -16.81 15.47 -17.64
CA ASN A 30 -15.82 14.63 -16.98
C ASN A 30 -16.24 14.40 -15.55
N PHE A 31 -16.62 13.16 -15.24
CA PHE A 31 -17.11 12.78 -13.92
C PHE A 31 -15.95 12.30 -13.07
N PRO A 32 -15.74 12.85 -11.85
CA PRO A 32 -14.77 12.29 -10.92
C PRO A 32 -15.21 10.89 -10.50
N ILE A 33 -14.27 9.94 -10.51
CA ILE A 33 -14.56 8.54 -10.12
C ILE A 33 -13.88 8.12 -8.81
N GLY A 34 -13.28 9.06 -8.08
CA GLY A 34 -12.67 8.83 -6.78
C GLY A 34 -11.15 8.58 -6.81
N LEU A 35 -10.63 8.09 -5.70
CA LEU A 35 -9.21 7.81 -5.50
C LEU A 35 -8.88 6.41 -6.03
N ILE A 36 -7.98 6.28 -7.01
CA ILE A 36 -7.41 4.99 -7.43
C ILE A 36 -5.94 5.00 -7.04
N CYS A 37 -5.50 4.04 -6.22
CA CYS A 37 -4.14 3.99 -5.67
C CYS A 37 -3.76 5.19 -4.79
N GLY A 38 -4.72 5.84 -4.12
CA GLY A 38 -4.47 7.05 -3.34
C GLY A 38 -4.22 8.33 -4.18
N PHE A 39 -4.23 8.22 -5.50
CA PHE A 39 -4.22 9.39 -6.39
C PHE A 39 -5.64 9.86 -6.64
N ASP A 40 -5.88 11.15 -6.46
CA ASP A 40 -7.12 11.81 -6.83
C ASP A 40 -7.19 12.06 -8.34
N GLU A 41 -8.22 12.78 -8.78
CA GLU A 41 -8.31 13.29 -10.16
C GLU A 41 -8.41 12.22 -11.26
N TRP A 42 -8.93 11.04 -10.90
CA TRP A 42 -9.45 10.09 -11.88
C TRP A 42 -10.82 10.53 -12.35
N ARG A 43 -10.99 10.57 -13.68
CA ARG A 43 -12.25 10.97 -14.30
C ARG A 43 -12.70 10.00 -15.38
N LEU A 44 -14.00 9.79 -15.47
CA LEU A 44 -14.66 9.06 -16.55
C LEU A 44 -15.32 10.06 -17.49
N THR A 45 -15.12 9.84 -18.79
CA THR A 45 -15.73 10.65 -19.86
C THR A 45 -15.99 9.79 -21.08
N LEU A 46 -16.55 10.37 -22.13
CA LEU A 46 -16.76 9.74 -23.41
C LEU A 46 -15.74 10.25 -24.43
N LYS A 47 -15.31 9.37 -25.32
CA LYS A 47 -14.45 9.71 -26.46
C LYS A 47 -15.05 9.18 -27.74
N ILE A 48 -14.82 9.95 -28.80
CA ILE A 48 -15.20 9.58 -30.16
C ILE A 48 -13.96 9.00 -30.86
N LYS A 49 -14.16 7.93 -31.62
CA LYS A 49 -13.15 7.33 -32.47
C LYS A 49 -13.73 6.97 -33.82
N GLU A 50 -13.09 7.43 -34.88
CA GLU A 50 -13.42 7.06 -36.25
C GLU A 50 -12.74 5.74 -36.62
N ILE A 51 -13.52 4.76 -37.10
CA ILE A 51 -13.02 3.47 -37.58
C ILE A 51 -13.77 3.13 -38.87
N ASN A 52 -13.03 2.99 -39.97
CA ASN A 52 -13.58 2.64 -41.29
C ASN A 52 -14.74 3.56 -41.72
N GLY A 53 -14.60 4.88 -41.49
CA GLY A 53 -15.62 5.88 -41.84
C GLY A 53 -16.87 5.89 -40.95
N ASN A 54 -16.86 5.13 -39.84
CA ASN A 54 -17.93 5.15 -38.85
C ASN A 54 -17.43 5.75 -37.54
N SER A 55 -18.26 6.61 -36.94
CA SER A 55 -18.04 7.17 -35.61
C SER A 55 -18.45 6.19 -34.52
N TYR A 56 -17.55 5.97 -33.57
CA TYR A 56 -17.83 5.19 -32.36
C TYR A 56 -17.64 6.04 -31.12
N VAL A 57 -18.53 5.89 -30.16
CA VAL A 57 -18.42 6.48 -28.83
C VAL A 57 -18.04 5.41 -27.84
N HIS A 58 -17.10 5.70 -26.94
CA HIS A 58 -16.73 4.77 -25.88
C HIS A 58 -16.42 5.50 -24.57
N PRO A 59 -16.74 4.86 -23.42
CA PRO A 59 -16.26 5.32 -22.13
C PRO A 59 -14.72 5.28 -22.08
N SER A 60 -14.12 6.31 -21.50
CA SER A 60 -12.68 6.42 -21.30
C SER A 60 -12.40 6.94 -19.91
N VAL A 61 -11.50 6.26 -19.21
CA VAL A 61 -10.94 6.76 -17.96
C VAL A 61 -9.69 7.60 -18.26
N ARG A 62 -9.52 8.69 -17.53
CA ARG A 62 -8.33 9.54 -17.56
C ARG A 62 -7.87 9.86 -16.14
N SER A 63 -6.59 10.16 -16.00
CA SER A 63 -5.99 10.68 -14.76
C SER A 63 -5.06 11.82 -15.12
N TYR A 64 -5.07 12.89 -14.32
CA TYR A 64 -4.10 13.98 -14.44
C TYR A 64 -2.70 13.55 -13.96
N TRP A 65 -2.62 12.52 -13.12
CA TRP A 65 -1.38 11.91 -12.62
C TRP A 65 -0.84 10.81 -13.54
N ARG A 66 -1.37 10.68 -14.76
CA ARG A 66 -1.07 9.60 -15.70
C ARG A 66 0.44 9.40 -15.96
N SER A 67 1.23 10.48 -15.99
CA SER A 67 2.68 10.42 -16.21
C SER A 67 3.46 9.85 -15.01
N GLN A 68 2.89 9.91 -13.82
CA GLN A 68 3.47 9.41 -12.57
C GLN A 68 3.02 7.98 -12.25
N LEU A 69 2.08 7.42 -13.04
CA LEU A 69 1.60 6.07 -12.83
C LEU A 69 2.71 5.06 -13.12
N HIS A 70 3.05 4.29 -12.09
CA HIS A 70 3.70 3.01 -12.27
C HIS A 70 2.71 1.96 -12.81
N SER A 71 3.15 0.73 -13.04
CA SER A 71 2.28 -0.32 -13.57
C SER A 71 1.31 -0.80 -12.48
N ILE A 72 0.04 -0.38 -12.54
CA ILE A 72 -0.96 -0.77 -11.53
C ILE A 72 -1.82 -1.88 -12.09
N ARG A 73 -1.91 -3.02 -11.41
CA ARG A 73 -2.90 -4.04 -11.77
C ARG A 73 -4.26 -3.66 -11.19
N VAL A 74 -5.23 -3.50 -12.06
CA VAL A 74 -6.62 -3.23 -11.69
C VAL A 74 -7.54 -4.27 -12.28
N ARG A 75 -8.61 -4.53 -11.54
CA ARG A 75 -9.84 -5.08 -12.09
C ARG A 75 -10.82 -3.95 -12.24
N PHE A 76 -11.50 -3.89 -13.37
CA PHE A 76 -12.56 -2.93 -13.57
C PHE A 76 -13.73 -3.54 -14.33
N PHE A 77 -14.88 -2.93 -14.20
CA PHE A 77 -15.97 -3.05 -15.17
C PHE A 77 -16.47 -1.67 -15.57
N ILE A 78 -16.95 -1.56 -16.80
CA ILE A 78 -17.73 -0.44 -17.29
C ILE A 78 -18.92 -1.02 -18.01
N ALA A 79 -20.12 -0.65 -17.59
CA ALA A 79 -21.38 -1.09 -18.16
C ALA A 79 -22.16 0.10 -18.72
N ILE A 80 -22.84 -0.10 -19.85
CA ILE A 80 -23.89 0.81 -20.31
C ILE A 80 -25.22 0.26 -19.79
N LEU A 81 -26.00 1.14 -19.17
CA LEU A 81 -27.32 0.80 -18.64
C LEU A 81 -28.41 1.17 -19.66
N ASP A 82 -29.44 0.34 -19.74
CA ASP A 82 -30.69 0.67 -20.41
C ASP A 82 -31.54 1.64 -19.58
N GLY A 83 -32.62 2.16 -20.17
CA GLY A 83 -33.55 3.08 -19.48
C GLY A 83 -34.27 2.50 -18.26
N ASP A 84 -34.29 1.19 -18.10
CA ASP A 84 -34.79 0.52 -16.89
C ASP A 84 -33.71 0.30 -15.81
N GLY A 85 -32.46 0.73 -16.08
CA GLY A 85 -31.32 0.57 -15.20
C GLY A 85 -30.61 -0.78 -15.31
N SER A 86 -31.05 -1.68 -16.19
CA SER A 86 -30.39 -2.97 -16.39
C SER A 86 -29.09 -2.83 -17.20
N GLN A 87 -28.09 -3.64 -16.87
CA GLN A 87 -26.82 -3.64 -17.59
C GLN A 87 -26.99 -4.31 -18.96
N ARG A 88 -26.96 -3.52 -20.03
CA ARG A 88 -27.06 -4.04 -21.40
C ARG A 88 -25.74 -4.57 -21.91
N LEU A 89 -24.67 -3.84 -21.64
CA LEU A 89 -23.38 -4.14 -22.21
C LEU A 89 -22.28 -3.88 -21.19
N VAL A 90 -21.59 -4.95 -20.80
CA VAL A 90 -20.58 -4.93 -19.73
C VAL A 90 -19.21 -5.27 -20.30
N MET A 91 -18.22 -4.44 -20.00
CA MET A 91 -16.81 -4.76 -20.21
C MET A 91 -16.10 -4.84 -18.87
N GLY A 92 -15.94 -6.06 -18.37
CA GLY A 92 -15.13 -6.38 -17.21
C GLY A 92 -13.79 -6.99 -17.61
N ARG A 93 -12.65 -6.43 -17.15
CA ARG A 93 -11.32 -7.00 -17.40
C ARG A 93 -10.37 -6.75 -16.24
N ARG A 94 -9.37 -7.63 -16.10
CA ARG A 94 -8.12 -7.31 -15.40
C ARG A 94 -7.14 -6.69 -16.40
N CYS A 95 -6.52 -5.58 -16.04
CA CYS A 95 -5.47 -4.98 -16.87
C CYS A 95 -4.39 -4.34 -16.01
N HIS A 96 -3.26 -4.01 -16.65
CA HIS A 96 -2.24 -3.15 -16.07
C HIS A 96 -2.44 -1.74 -16.61
N LEU A 97 -2.65 -0.79 -15.70
CA LEU A 97 -2.63 0.63 -15.98
C LEU A 97 -1.18 1.07 -16.13
N THR A 98 -0.92 1.82 -17.19
CA THR A 98 0.39 2.44 -17.43
C THR A 98 0.16 3.84 -17.97
N PRO A 99 1.20 4.68 -18.05
CA PRO A 99 1.11 5.98 -18.70
C PRO A 99 0.66 5.89 -20.17
N ARG A 100 0.62 4.69 -20.78
CA ARG A 100 0.13 4.46 -22.15
C ARG A 100 -1.20 3.74 -22.21
N LYS A 101 -1.60 3.01 -21.17
CA LYS A 101 -2.77 2.13 -21.19
C LYS A 101 -3.68 2.43 -20.00
N LEU A 102 -4.87 2.95 -20.30
CA LEU A 102 -5.93 3.21 -19.32
C LEU A 102 -7.18 2.39 -19.65
N PRO A 103 -8.12 2.23 -18.68
CA PRO A 103 -9.39 1.57 -18.92
C PRO A 103 -10.23 2.33 -19.95
N ALA A 104 -10.85 1.56 -20.83
CA ALA A 104 -11.84 2.03 -21.79
C ALA A 104 -12.99 1.02 -21.81
N GLY A 105 -14.20 1.50 -22.00
CA GLY A 105 -15.38 0.67 -22.21
C GLY A 105 -15.48 0.18 -23.66
N VAL A 106 -16.66 -0.32 -24.01
CA VAL A 106 -16.93 -0.80 -25.36
C VAL A 106 -17.20 0.36 -26.31
N TYR A 107 -16.81 0.15 -27.56
CA TYR A 107 -17.10 1.05 -28.68
C TYR A 107 -18.52 0.82 -29.16
N LEU A 108 -19.37 1.82 -28.99
CA LEU A 108 -20.74 1.84 -29.49
C LEU A 108 -20.77 2.63 -30.78
N LYS A 109 -21.41 2.07 -31.81
CA LYS A 109 -21.61 2.79 -33.07
C LYS A 109 -22.58 3.94 -32.82
N LEU A 110 -22.21 5.14 -33.24
CA LEU A 110 -22.98 6.35 -32.97
C LEU A 110 -24.40 6.28 -33.55
N GLU A 111 -24.55 5.75 -34.76
CA GLU A 111 -25.85 5.63 -35.43
C GLU A 111 -26.83 4.80 -34.58
N SER A 112 -26.39 3.67 -34.04
CA SER A 112 -27.19 2.83 -33.14
C SER A 112 -27.51 3.55 -31.82
N LEU A 113 -26.56 4.31 -31.28
CA LEU A 113 -26.76 5.09 -30.05
C LEU A 113 -27.85 6.16 -30.19
N LEU A 114 -27.99 6.76 -31.37
CA LEU A 114 -28.94 7.82 -31.66
C LEU A 114 -30.29 7.30 -32.17
N ASP A 115 -30.40 6.01 -32.47
CA ASP A 115 -31.66 5.38 -32.84
C ASP A 115 -32.51 5.14 -31.59
N GLU A 116 -33.61 5.88 -31.46
CA GLU A 116 -34.55 5.73 -30.35
C GLU A 116 -35.13 4.32 -30.27
N GLY A 117 -35.24 3.60 -31.40
CA GLY A 117 -35.72 2.23 -31.46
C GLY A 117 -34.76 1.21 -30.83
N ASP A 118 -33.47 1.54 -30.77
CA ASP A 118 -32.46 0.67 -30.12
C ASP A 118 -32.46 0.83 -28.59
N GLY A 119 -33.01 1.92 -28.03
CA GLY A 119 -33.23 2.08 -26.59
C GLY A 119 -31.98 2.31 -25.74
N TRP A 120 -30.86 2.72 -26.32
CA TRP A 120 -29.60 2.96 -25.59
C TRP A 120 -29.61 4.21 -24.69
N LEU A 121 -30.49 5.18 -24.99
CA LEU A 121 -30.56 6.45 -24.28
C LEU A 121 -31.80 6.47 -23.39
N ASP A 122 -31.59 6.79 -22.12
CA ASP A 122 -32.65 7.05 -21.17
C ASP A 122 -33.01 8.53 -21.19
N ASN A 123 -34.15 8.89 -21.79
CA ASN A 123 -34.58 10.28 -21.92
C ASN A 123 -33.48 11.19 -22.53
N GLY A 124 -32.78 10.67 -23.55
CA GLY A 124 -31.69 11.37 -24.24
C GLY A 124 -30.35 11.35 -23.50
N ALA A 125 -30.25 10.64 -22.37
CA ALA A 125 -29.02 10.49 -21.60
C ALA A 125 -28.39 9.10 -21.79
N LEU A 126 -27.07 9.06 -21.94
CA LEU A 126 -26.32 7.80 -21.89
C LEU A 126 -25.90 7.53 -20.43
N VAL A 127 -26.29 6.38 -19.89
CA VAL A 127 -25.99 6.02 -18.49
C VAL A 127 -24.89 4.97 -18.45
N ILE A 128 -23.85 5.24 -17.68
CA ILE A 128 -22.68 4.36 -17.54
C ILE A 128 -22.51 4.01 -16.07
N GLU A 129 -22.49 2.72 -15.78
CA GLU A 129 -22.06 2.21 -14.49
C GLU A 129 -20.60 1.77 -14.55
N TYR A 130 -19.87 1.96 -13.46
CA TYR A 130 -18.47 1.56 -13.38
C TYR A 130 -18.12 0.98 -12.02
N GLY A 131 -17.08 0.16 -12.03
CA GLY A 131 -16.39 -0.28 -10.83
C GLY A 131 -14.90 -0.50 -11.07
N PHE A 132 -14.08 -0.11 -10.10
CA PHE A 132 -12.64 -0.28 -10.08
C PHE A 132 -12.22 -0.93 -8.76
N HIS A 133 -11.24 -1.81 -8.87
CA HIS A 133 -10.54 -2.40 -7.74
C HIS A 133 -9.07 -2.53 -8.08
N VAL A 134 -8.23 -1.91 -7.27
CA VAL A 134 -6.78 -2.06 -7.38
C VAL A 134 -6.37 -3.38 -6.75
N GLU A 135 -5.82 -4.30 -7.56
CA GLU A 135 -5.34 -5.58 -7.05
C GLU A 135 -3.91 -5.46 -6.51
N SER A 136 -3.07 -4.61 -7.11
CA SER A 136 -1.67 -4.42 -6.68
C SER A 136 -0.97 -3.29 -7.45
N ILE A 137 0.10 -2.73 -6.86
CA ILE A 137 0.94 -1.69 -7.47
C ILE A 137 2.31 -2.31 -7.80
N VAL A 138 2.77 -2.14 -9.05
CA VAL A 138 4.11 -2.54 -9.49
C VAL A 138 4.96 -1.28 -9.62
N VAL A 139 5.86 -1.08 -8.67
CA VAL A 139 6.91 -0.04 -8.74
C VAL A 139 8.08 -0.59 -9.59
N PRO A 140 8.64 0.19 -10.54
CA PRO A 140 9.82 -0.22 -11.30
C PRO A 140 10.94 -0.65 -10.34
N ASP A 141 11.60 -1.75 -10.67
CA ASP A 141 12.72 -2.35 -9.90
C ASP A 141 12.39 -2.94 -8.51
N VAL A 142 11.11 -3.04 -8.12
CA VAL A 142 10.69 -3.54 -6.79
C VAL A 142 9.61 -4.65 -6.87
N ILE A 143 9.60 -5.49 -5.83
CA ILE A 143 8.61 -6.53 -5.51
C ILE A 143 7.19 -5.93 -5.47
N TRP A 144 6.18 -6.75 -5.78
CA TRP A 144 4.76 -6.35 -5.71
C TRP A 144 4.40 -5.82 -4.31
N GLU A 145 3.80 -4.64 -4.27
CA GLU A 145 3.27 -4.04 -3.05
C GLU A 145 1.75 -4.26 -2.96
N PHE A 146 1.27 -4.49 -1.74
CA PHE A 146 -0.16 -4.56 -1.46
C PHE A 146 -0.77 -3.15 -1.44
N GLN A 147 -2.00 -3.03 -1.91
CA GLN A 147 -2.74 -1.76 -1.81
C GLN A 147 -3.54 -1.72 -0.50
N PHE A 148 -3.37 -0.64 0.27
CA PHE A 148 -4.08 -0.43 1.53
C PHE A 148 -5.02 0.79 1.53
N HIS A 149 -4.96 1.69 0.55
CA HIS A 149 -5.80 2.91 0.58
C HIS A 149 -7.28 2.65 0.26
N GLU A 150 -7.62 1.45 -0.22
CA GLU A 150 -8.96 1.08 -0.64
C GLU A 150 -9.44 -0.12 0.16
N LYS A 151 -10.76 -0.24 0.35
CA LYS A 151 -11.36 -1.47 0.87
C LYS A 151 -11.06 -2.64 -0.06
N LEU A 152 -10.94 -3.84 0.50
CA LEU A 152 -10.74 -5.05 -0.30
C LEU A 152 -12.00 -5.40 -1.10
N MET A 153 -11.82 -5.94 -2.31
CA MET A 153 -12.91 -6.45 -3.15
C MET A 153 -13.70 -7.52 -2.40
N ARG A 154 -15.03 -7.44 -2.39
CA ARG A 154 -15.92 -8.41 -1.70
C ARG A 154 -15.70 -8.53 -0.19
N CYS A 155 -15.16 -7.50 0.44
CA CYS A 155 -14.96 -7.48 1.88
C CYS A 155 -16.11 -6.76 2.56
N ASP A 156 -17.25 -7.47 2.66
CA ASP A 156 -18.49 -6.91 3.22
C ASP A 156 -18.49 -6.95 4.76
N LYS A 157 -17.51 -7.65 5.36
CA LYS A 157 -17.39 -7.81 6.82
C LYS A 157 -16.19 -7.03 7.32
N GLU A 158 -16.45 -5.99 8.11
CA GLU A 158 -15.42 -5.25 8.86
C GLU A 158 -14.51 -6.17 9.70
N ARG A 159 -14.96 -7.40 9.98
CA ARG A 159 -14.22 -8.44 10.71
C ARG A 159 -13.02 -9.02 9.96
N ASP A 160 -12.91 -8.84 8.65
CA ASP A 160 -11.80 -9.38 7.85
C ASP A 160 -10.69 -8.34 7.63
N LEU A 161 -10.91 -7.10 8.07
CA LEU A 161 -9.98 -5.98 7.91
C LEU A 161 -9.41 -5.52 9.25
N ILE A 162 -8.25 -4.89 9.17
CA ILE A 162 -7.74 -3.98 10.19
C ILE A 162 -7.65 -2.60 9.55
N ARG A 163 -8.31 -1.62 10.16
CA ARG A 163 -8.17 -0.21 9.77
C ARG A 163 -7.03 0.41 10.56
N PHE A 164 -6.03 0.94 9.87
CA PHE A 164 -5.01 1.79 10.47
C PHE A 164 -5.39 3.24 10.27
N LYS A 165 -5.56 3.97 11.36
CA LYS A 165 -5.79 5.41 11.32
C LYS A 165 -4.46 6.13 11.17
N CYS A 166 -4.34 7.00 10.17
CA CYS A 166 -3.17 7.86 10.04
C CYS A 166 -3.25 9.04 11.02
N SER A 167 -2.14 9.36 11.70
CA SER A 167 -2.11 10.43 12.69
C SER A 167 -2.23 11.84 12.06
N GLU A 168 -1.72 12.02 10.84
CA GLU A 168 -1.68 13.32 10.15
C GLU A 168 -3.01 13.69 9.49
N ASP A 169 -3.71 12.70 8.96
CA ASP A 169 -5.02 12.88 8.33
C ASP A 169 -6.02 11.92 8.98
N PRO A 170 -6.73 12.37 10.02
CA PRO A 170 -7.66 11.52 10.76
C PRO A 170 -8.87 11.06 9.92
N GLY A 171 -9.04 11.58 8.69
CA GLY A 171 -10.04 11.10 7.73
C GLY A 171 -9.57 9.92 6.88
N ILE A 172 -8.26 9.63 6.84
CA ILE A 172 -7.67 8.58 6.02
C ILE A 172 -7.43 7.32 6.85
N PHE A 173 -7.96 6.21 6.33
CA PHE A 173 -7.73 4.87 6.87
C PHE A 173 -7.00 4.01 5.85
N LEU A 174 -6.00 3.26 6.31
CA LEU A 174 -5.39 2.17 5.55
C LEU A 174 -6.09 0.87 5.93
N HIS A 175 -6.38 0.04 4.95
CA HIS A 175 -7.13 -1.20 5.06
C HIS A 175 -6.22 -2.39 4.81
N ALA A 176 -5.92 -3.16 5.85
CA ALA A 176 -5.09 -4.36 5.73
C ALA A 176 -5.91 -5.63 6.01
N HIS A 177 -5.55 -6.73 5.35
CA HIS A 177 -6.20 -8.02 5.57
C HIS A 177 -5.86 -8.60 6.94
N ARG A 178 -6.86 -8.80 7.81
CA ARG A 178 -6.68 -9.29 9.18
C ARG A 178 -5.99 -10.65 9.25
N LEU A 179 -6.38 -11.60 8.40
CA LEU A 179 -5.80 -12.96 8.38
C LEU A 179 -4.27 -12.94 8.31
N LEU A 180 -3.68 -12.05 7.51
CA LEU A 180 -2.23 -11.95 7.33
C LEU A 180 -1.57 -11.35 8.57
N LEU A 181 -2.17 -10.31 9.18
CA LEU A 181 -1.63 -9.67 10.40
C LEU A 181 -1.82 -10.52 11.65
N ALA A 182 -2.97 -11.18 11.79
CA ALA A 182 -3.34 -11.98 12.95
C ALA A 182 -2.45 -13.23 13.11
N PHE A 183 -1.82 -13.68 12.03
CA PHE A 183 -0.79 -14.72 12.08
C PHE A 183 0.48 -14.24 12.81
N HIS A 184 0.81 -12.95 12.67
CA HIS A 184 2.03 -12.36 13.21
C HIS A 184 1.85 -11.62 14.54
N SER A 185 0.61 -11.24 14.90
CA SER A 185 0.29 -10.49 16.11
C SER A 185 -1.02 -10.95 16.76
N SER A 186 -0.93 -11.34 18.03
CA SER A 186 -2.11 -11.66 18.86
C SER A 186 -2.95 -10.42 19.16
N TYR A 187 -2.33 -9.23 19.26
CA TYR A 187 -3.02 -7.96 19.44
C TYR A 187 -3.96 -7.69 18.27
N LEU A 188 -3.42 -7.77 17.05
CA LEU A 188 -4.14 -7.55 15.79
C LEU A 188 -5.20 -8.64 15.50
N LYS A 189 -5.07 -9.83 16.08
CA LYS A 189 -6.11 -10.87 16.03
C LYS A 189 -7.40 -10.44 16.75
N SER A 190 -7.30 -9.57 17.76
CA SER A 190 -8.39 -9.23 18.67
C SER A 190 -9.05 -7.87 18.39
N THR A 191 -8.51 -7.10 17.45
CA THR A 191 -9.02 -5.76 17.10
C THR A 191 -9.42 -5.67 15.63
N CYS A 192 -10.28 -4.70 15.32
CA CYS A 192 -10.65 -4.30 13.95
C CYS A 192 -9.97 -2.99 13.53
N GLU A 193 -9.33 -2.30 14.47
CA GLU A 193 -8.68 -1.01 14.27
C GLU A 193 -7.39 -0.92 15.05
N ALA A 194 -6.41 -0.22 14.49
CA ALA A 194 -5.16 0.11 15.14
C ALA A 194 -4.80 1.57 14.82
N GLU A 195 -4.10 2.21 15.74
CA GLU A 195 -3.55 3.54 15.56
C GLU A 195 -2.04 3.42 15.74
N CYS A 196 -1.30 3.94 14.77
CA CYS A 196 0.15 4.06 14.85
C CYS A 196 0.47 5.55 15.03
N ASN A 197 1.33 5.88 15.99
CA ASN A 197 1.79 7.25 16.17
C ASN A 197 2.91 7.57 15.15
N SER A 198 2.60 7.47 13.86
CA SER A 198 3.56 7.60 12.76
C SER A 198 2.87 8.09 11.48
N PHE A 199 3.64 8.54 10.49
CA PHE A 199 3.06 8.99 9.22
C PHE A 199 2.46 7.80 8.45
N CYS A 200 1.57 8.10 7.50
CA CYS A 200 0.95 7.05 6.69
C CYS A 200 2.01 6.20 5.96
N ARG A 201 3.13 6.80 5.54
CA ARG A 201 4.18 6.13 4.79
C ARG A 201 4.81 4.99 5.59
N GLU A 202 5.31 5.27 6.80
CA GLU A 202 5.97 4.26 7.62
C GLU A 202 4.97 3.19 8.07
N THR A 203 3.70 3.57 8.29
CA THR A 203 2.62 2.61 8.55
C THR A 203 2.45 1.64 7.38
N VAL A 204 2.42 2.15 6.14
CA VAL A 204 2.39 1.32 4.93
C VAL A 204 3.61 0.41 4.90
N GLU A 205 4.82 0.94 5.06
CA GLU A 205 6.08 0.16 5.01
C GLU A 205 6.08 -0.98 6.06
N CYS A 206 5.67 -0.69 7.30
CA CYS A 206 5.57 -1.67 8.38
C CYS A 206 4.59 -2.81 8.03
N VAL A 207 3.40 -2.47 7.52
CA VAL A 207 2.37 -3.46 7.14
C VAL A 207 2.79 -4.27 5.90
N GLN A 208 3.45 -3.66 4.92
CA GLN A 208 4.02 -4.38 3.77
C GLN A 208 5.05 -5.43 4.22
N ILE A 209 5.97 -5.05 5.11
CA ILE A 209 6.96 -5.99 5.68
C ILE A 209 6.24 -7.10 6.46
N ALA A 210 5.19 -6.75 7.20
CA ALA A 210 4.37 -7.73 7.90
C ALA A 210 3.74 -8.76 6.95
N PHE A 211 3.44 -8.35 5.71
CA PHE A 211 2.91 -9.21 4.64
C PHE A 211 4.00 -9.96 3.86
N GLY A 212 5.27 -9.76 4.22
CA GLY A 212 6.42 -10.44 3.61
C GLY A 212 6.99 -9.72 2.39
N VAL A 213 6.57 -8.48 2.11
CA VAL A 213 7.22 -7.65 1.08
C VAL A 213 8.59 -7.23 1.60
N LYS A 214 9.63 -7.39 0.76
CA LYS A 214 10.99 -6.93 1.10
C LYS A 214 11.15 -5.50 0.61
N ILE A 215 10.90 -4.55 1.50
CA ILE A 215 11.08 -3.12 1.23
C ILE A 215 12.53 -2.73 1.51
N GLN A 216 13.15 -2.01 0.58
CA GLN A 216 14.40 -1.33 0.84
C GLN A 216 14.10 -0.11 1.72
N LEU A 217 14.56 -0.15 2.96
CA LEU A 217 14.30 0.91 3.94
C LEU A 217 15.18 2.12 3.63
N GLU A 218 14.72 2.99 2.72
CA GLU A 218 15.34 4.29 2.45
C GLU A 218 14.56 5.40 3.17
N ILE A 219 15.09 5.84 4.30
CA ILE A 219 14.52 6.94 5.06
C ILE A 219 15.26 8.22 4.66
N ILE A 220 14.62 9.03 3.82
CA ILE A 220 15.03 10.41 3.55
C ILE A 220 14.15 11.32 4.40
N ILE A 221 14.66 11.81 5.52
CA ILE A 221 14.01 12.90 6.27
C ILE A 221 14.77 14.18 5.93
N LEU A 222 14.10 15.13 5.27
CA LEU A 222 14.59 16.51 5.09
C LEU A 222 16.02 16.60 4.47
N GLY A 223 16.34 15.70 3.53
CA GLY A 223 17.65 15.68 2.87
C GLY A 223 18.79 15.05 3.68
N ILE A 224 18.48 14.45 4.84
CA ILE A 224 19.39 13.63 5.62
C ILE A 224 18.90 12.18 5.51
N SER A 225 19.73 11.34 4.89
CA SER A 225 19.51 9.89 4.84
C SER A 225 19.98 9.30 6.17
N GLU A 226 19.08 9.13 7.13
CA GLU A 226 19.39 8.37 8.34
C GLU A 226 18.77 6.97 8.22
N SER A 227 19.62 6.00 7.86
CA SER A 227 19.28 4.61 7.54
C SER A 227 18.96 3.76 8.77
N TYR A 228 18.12 4.24 9.70
CA TYR A 228 17.76 3.46 10.89
C TYR A 228 16.24 3.19 10.96
N PRO A 229 15.82 1.93 11.05
CA PRO A 229 14.42 1.53 11.01
C PRO A 229 13.70 1.77 12.36
N ILE A 230 14.05 2.82 13.10
CA ILE A 230 13.55 3.07 14.48
C ILE A 230 12.04 3.21 14.46
N VAL A 231 11.50 4.04 13.56
CA VAL A 231 10.06 4.28 13.46
C VAL A 231 9.30 2.98 13.15
N ILE A 232 9.85 2.15 12.24
CA ILE A 232 9.30 0.83 11.92
C ILE A 232 9.39 -0.13 13.11
N LEU A 233 10.51 -0.12 13.86
CA LEU A 233 10.71 -0.93 15.05
C LEU A 233 9.75 -0.55 16.19
N ASP A 234 9.53 0.75 16.42
CA ASP A 234 8.55 1.24 17.40
C ASP A 234 7.14 0.73 17.08
N MET A 235 6.69 0.93 15.83
CA MET A 235 5.39 0.41 15.39
C MET A 235 5.32 -1.11 15.49
N ALA A 236 6.35 -1.83 15.06
CA ALA A 236 6.36 -3.28 15.11
C ALA A 236 6.26 -3.80 16.55
N ARG A 237 6.90 -3.10 17.51
CA ARG A 237 6.80 -3.40 18.94
C ARG A 237 5.38 -3.12 19.46
N GLU A 238 4.80 -1.97 19.15
CA GLU A 238 3.44 -1.58 19.55
C GLU A 238 2.38 -2.55 19.00
N LEU A 239 2.51 -2.92 17.73
CA LEU A 239 1.60 -3.83 17.05
C LEU A 239 1.89 -5.31 17.34
N GLY A 240 2.99 -5.64 18.01
CA GLY A 240 3.40 -7.01 18.30
C GLY A 240 3.84 -7.82 17.07
N LEU A 241 4.35 -7.17 16.03
CA LEU A 241 4.77 -7.77 14.75
C LEU A 241 6.21 -8.27 14.80
N THR A 242 6.40 -9.46 15.39
CA THR A 242 7.75 -10.04 15.58
C THR A 242 8.50 -10.33 14.28
N ASN A 243 7.79 -10.60 13.18
CA ASN A 243 8.40 -10.78 11.86
C ASN A 243 8.99 -9.48 11.31
N VAL A 244 8.34 -8.34 11.55
CA VAL A 244 8.86 -7.02 11.16
C VAL A 244 10.11 -6.68 11.98
N ILE A 245 10.10 -6.93 13.30
CA ILE A 245 11.29 -6.74 14.15
C ILE A 245 12.48 -7.55 13.62
N ARG A 246 12.26 -8.81 13.26
CA ARG A 246 13.31 -9.68 12.66
C ARG A 246 13.80 -9.17 11.30
N TYR A 247 12.91 -8.59 10.50
CA TYR A 247 13.29 -7.98 9.24
C TYR A 247 14.21 -6.78 9.45
N CYS A 248 13.83 -5.86 10.34
CA CYS A 248 14.64 -4.69 10.70
C CYS A 248 15.98 -5.10 11.34
N GLU A 249 15.99 -6.14 12.18
CA GLU A 249 17.21 -6.69 12.76
C GLU A 249 18.18 -7.18 11.68
N ARG A 250 17.66 -7.89 10.68
CA ARG A 250 18.46 -8.36 9.55
C ARG A 250 19.00 -7.20 8.72
N PHE A 251 18.17 -6.19 8.45
CA PHE A 251 18.58 -4.98 7.76
C PHE A 251 19.77 -4.31 8.47
N LEU A 252 19.71 -4.13 9.78
CA LEU A 252 20.81 -3.56 10.58
C LEU A 252 22.11 -4.38 10.53
N ILE A 253 22.03 -5.71 10.40
CA ILE A 253 23.21 -6.58 10.27
C ILE A 253 23.83 -6.47 8.87
N GLU A 254 23.00 -6.33 7.84
CA GLU A 254 23.45 -6.25 6.44
C GLU A 254 23.98 -4.86 6.08
N GLU A 255 23.46 -3.81 6.73
CA GLU A 255 23.91 -2.44 6.57
C GLU A 255 25.32 -2.20 7.12
N LYS A 256 26.08 -1.36 6.42
CA LYS A 256 27.49 -1.08 6.74
C LYS A 256 27.70 0.21 7.53
N ASP A 257 26.70 1.07 7.57
CA ASP A 257 26.77 2.36 8.26
C ASP A 257 26.38 2.22 9.73
N GLN A 258 27.40 2.11 10.59
CA GLN A 258 27.22 2.08 12.03
C GLN A 258 27.18 3.51 12.60
N CYS A 259 26.19 3.78 13.45
CA CYS A 259 26.18 4.94 14.32
C CYS A 259 27.17 4.74 15.48
N SER A 260 27.06 5.57 16.52
CA SER A 260 27.88 5.37 17.71
C SER A 260 27.60 4.01 18.37
N LEU A 261 28.63 3.30 18.81
CA LEU A 261 28.47 2.01 19.50
C LEU A 261 27.53 2.06 20.71
N LEU A 262 27.44 3.19 21.42
CA LEU A 262 26.49 3.31 22.51
C LEU A 262 25.05 3.23 22.00
N PHE A 263 24.76 3.95 20.91
CA PHE A 263 23.46 3.93 20.26
C PHE A 263 23.09 2.53 19.77
N GLU A 264 24.03 1.81 19.13
CA GLU A 264 23.77 0.44 18.64
C GLU A 264 23.42 -0.54 19.76
N PHE A 265 24.18 -0.50 20.86
CA PHE A 265 23.93 -1.38 22.00
C PHE A 265 22.63 -1.02 22.73
N GLN A 266 22.26 0.25 22.76
CA GLN A 266 20.97 0.72 23.30
C GLN A 266 19.83 0.22 22.41
N LEU A 267 19.92 0.41 21.09
CA LEU A 267 18.94 -0.04 20.11
C LEU A 267 18.70 -1.56 20.25
N ALA A 268 19.77 -2.34 20.35
CA ALA A 268 19.66 -3.79 20.54
C ALA A 268 18.97 -4.17 21.87
N ALA A 269 19.15 -3.37 22.92
CA ALA A 269 18.49 -3.60 24.21
C ALA A 269 16.99 -3.26 24.13
N ASP A 270 16.66 -2.05 23.66
CA ASP A 270 15.30 -1.50 23.62
C ASP A 270 14.34 -2.37 22.80
N TYR A 271 14.83 -2.95 21.70
CA TYR A 271 14.03 -3.77 20.79
C TYR A 271 14.34 -5.28 20.90
N LYS A 272 15.18 -5.69 21.86
CA LYS A 272 15.57 -7.09 22.10
C LYS A 272 16.15 -7.78 20.85
N LEU A 273 17.00 -7.06 20.12
CA LEU A 273 17.63 -7.50 18.87
C LEU A 273 18.85 -8.40 19.16
N ASN A 274 18.59 -9.65 19.55
CA ASN A 274 19.62 -10.58 20.02
C ASN A 274 20.62 -11.03 18.94
N HIS A 275 20.20 -11.15 17.68
CA HIS A 275 21.10 -11.46 16.57
C HIS A 275 21.96 -10.24 16.23
N TYR A 276 21.37 -9.04 16.29
CA TYR A 276 22.14 -7.81 16.11
C TYR A 276 23.15 -7.59 17.22
N LEU A 277 22.77 -7.83 18.49
CA LEU A 277 23.73 -7.81 19.61
C LEU A 277 24.89 -8.78 19.38
N THR A 278 24.60 -10.01 18.94
CA THR A 278 25.64 -10.99 18.63
C THR A 278 26.59 -10.47 17.54
N TYR A 279 26.05 -9.81 16.51
CA TYR A 279 26.85 -9.15 15.47
C TYR A 279 27.71 -8.02 16.05
N LEU A 280 27.13 -7.11 16.83
CA LEU A 280 27.84 -6.01 17.48
C LEU A 280 29.00 -6.50 18.36
N LEU A 281 28.77 -7.51 19.19
CA LEU A 281 29.79 -8.10 20.05
C LEU A 281 30.94 -8.70 19.23
N LYS A 282 30.64 -9.44 18.16
CA LYS A 282 31.65 -10.00 17.24
C LYS A 282 32.46 -8.89 16.56
N SER A 283 31.78 -7.86 16.06
CA SER A 283 32.38 -6.73 15.34
C SER A 283 33.22 -5.84 16.27
N PHE A 284 32.81 -5.66 17.53
CA PHE A 284 33.56 -4.88 18.52
C PHE A 284 34.94 -5.51 18.82
N GLY A 285 35.01 -6.85 18.83
CA GLY A 285 36.23 -7.62 19.07
C GLY A 285 36.74 -7.57 20.53
N GLY A 286 37.50 -8.58 20.94
CA GLY A 286 37.92 -8.76 22.33
C GLY A 286 38.93 -7.74 22.89
N LYS A 287 39.44 -6.81 22.07
CA LYS A 287 40.62 -5.99 22.41
C LYS A 287 40.36 -4.93 23.49
N ASN A 288 39.12 -4.47 23.67
CA ASN A 288 38.81 -3.39 24.61
C ASN A 288 37.58 -3.63 25.50
N GLN A 289 37.64 -4.69 26.31
CA GLN A 289 36.59 -5.06 27.26
C GLN A 289 36.21 -3.93 28.23
N ARG A 290 37.14 -3.04 28.62
CA ARG A 290 36.83 -1.88 29.48
C ARG A 290 35.90 -0.89 28.79
N LYS A 291 36.13 -0.62 27.50
CA LYS A 291 35.24 0.24 26.70
C LYS A 291 33.85 -0.39 26.58
N LEU A 292 33.75 -1.70 26.33
CA LEU A 292 32.47 -2.41 26.29
C LEU A 292 31.74 -2.32 27.64
N ALA A 293 32.42 -2.58 28.75
CA ALA A 293 31.83 -2.43 30.08
C ALA A 293 31.32 -1.01 30.34
N GLY A 294 32.05 0.02 29.86
CA GLY A 294 31.61 1.41 29.92
C GLY A 294 30.35 1.69 29.09
N ILE A 295 30.22 1.07 27.91
CA ILE A 295 29.00 1.15 27.08
C ILE A 295 27.83 0.48 27.79
N LEU A 296 28.01 -0.76 28.23
CA LEU A 296 26.96 -1.54 28.91
C LEU A 296 26.47 -0.86 30.19
N LYS A 297 27.36 -0.20 30.93
CA LYS A 297 26.98 0.60 32.10
C LYS A 297 26.08 1.79 31.74
N LYS A 298 26.28 2.40 30.57
CA LYS A 298 25.45 3.51 30.08
C LYS A 298 24.11 3.04 29.53
N VAL A 299 24.06 1.84 28.92
CA VAL A 299 22.81 1.21 28.47
C VAL A 299 21.88 0.91 29.64
N GLY A 300 22.45 0.60 30.81
CA GLY A 300 21.70 0.26 32.02
C GLY A 300 21.34 -1.22 32.03
N VAL A 301 21.43 -1.88 33.19
CA VAL A 301 21.17 -3.33 33.29
C VAL A 301 19.67 -3.60 33.22
N GLU A 302 18.87 -2.65 33.68
CA GLU A 302 17.41 -2.66 33.67
C GLU A 302 16.78 -2.67 32.28
N SER A 303 17.47 -2.13 31.26
CA SER A 303 17.02 -2.16 29.87
C SER A 303 17.39 -3.47 29.17
N MET A 304 18.29 -4.27 29.76
CA MET A 304 18.80 -5.50 29.14
C MET A 304 17.88 -6.69 29.43
N SER A 305 17.49 -7.39 28.38
CA SER A 305 16.82 -8.69 28.55
C SER A 305 17.76 -9.75 29.14
N SER A 306 17.20 -10.84 29.67
CA SER A 306 17.99 -11.96 30.18
C SER A 306 18.91 -12.56 29.11
N GLU A 307 18.45 -12.62 27.86
CA GLU A 307 19.25 -13.12 26.74
C GLU A 307 20.36 -12.15 26.35
N TYR A 308 20.08 -10.85 26.36
CA TYR A 308 21.08 -9.80 26.14
C TYR A 308 22.24 -9.94 27.15
N MET A 309 21.91 -10.03 28.44
CA MET A 309 22.90 -10.18 29.50
C MET A 309 23.73 -11.46 29.33
N LYS A 310 23.10 -12.59 29.02
CA LYS A 310 23.81 -13.85 28.78
C LYS A 310 24.82 -13.73 27.65
N GLN A 311 24.47 -13.09 26.54
CA GLN A 311 25.38 -12.89 25.41
C GLN A 311 26.57 -12.00 25.78
N CYS A 312 26.34 -10.89 26.49
CA CYS A 312 27.43 -10.03 26.98
C CYS A 312 28.34 -10.78 27.96
N THR A 313 27.78 -11.49 28.94
CA THR A 313 28.55 -12.28 29.91
C THR A 313 29.40 -13.34 29.22
N LYS A 314 28.81 -14.09 28.28
CA LYS A 314 29.54 -15.07 27.46
C LYS A 314 30.71 -14.41 26.72
N PHE A 315 30.48 -13.26 26.09
CA PHE A 315 31.52 -12.53 25.38
C PHE A 315 32.70 -12.14 26.28
N PHE A 316 32.43 -11.65 27.50
CA PHE A 316 33.51 -11.32 28.45
C PHE A 316 34.32 -12.56 28.85
N PHE A 317 33.67 -13.68 29.15
CA PHE A 317 34.36 -14.91 29.49
C PHE A 317 35.22 -15.43 28.35
N ASP A 318 34.67 -15.49 27.14
CA ASP A 318 35.37 -16.00 25.95
C ASP A 318 36.62 -15.14 25.62
N ASN A 319 36.58 -13.83 25.85
CA ASN A 319 37.68 -12.91 25.55
C ASN A 319 38.61 -12.60 26.75
N SER A 320 38.27 -13.06 27.95
CA SER A 320 39.15 -12.95 29.13
C SER A 320 40.29 -13.97 29.13
N LYS A 321 40.06 -15.14 28.52
CA LYS A 321 41.02 -16.25 28.44
C LYS A 321 42.19 -15.96 27.50
N THR A 322 42.02 -15.05 26.55
CA THR A 322 43.04 -14.67 25.55
C THR A 322 44.12 -13.72 26.08
N ARG A 323 44.11 -13.38 27.38
CA ARG A 323 45.16 -12.58 28.04
C ARG A 323 46.20 -13.39 28.84
N PHE A 324 46.04 -14.71 28.90
CA PHE A 324 46.91 -15.61 29.67
C PHE A 324 47.64 -16.66 28.81
N LEU A 325 47.61 -16.48 27.48
CA LEU A 325 48.49 -17.10 26.49
C LEU A 325 49.18 -15.96 25.74
#